data_AF-A0A8H4V3T7-F1
#
_entry.id   AF-A0A8H4V3T7-F1
#
_cell.length_a   1.000
_cell.length_b   1.000
_cell.length_c   1.000
_cell.angle_alpha   90.00
_cell.angle_beta   90.00
_cell.angle_gamma   90.00
#
_symmetry.space_group_name_H-M   'P 1'
#
loop_
_entity.id
_entity.type
_entity.pdbx_description
1 polymer ?
#
loop_
_entity_poly.entity_id
_entity_poly.type
_entity_poly.pdbx_seq_one_letter_code
_entity_poly.pdbx_strand_id
1 'polypeptide(L)'
;MFQGVRDAFQSLQSSFQSMDDIPLQVRHLQPASPFLRSTAVIPDPKDIGLTLVDINLQLESSTKWPDNLDAIQMTKVAFLLRIGEVLKDNGDVTSFKVGLENENRRLVNRAFLDIVHKTGIQFRMRIHHEREATLLERKLKESGLSPQYKEDVGAALFEYKKTFIHTPRLTQVVQTLSNRYPLLSPTVRLMKHWFNSQLLLSHVSEEFIELLAVNVYVSTHPWASPSSLMTGFYRALALLSKWNWQQEPLILDMGGLTTEDVKAIETRFLAWRNIDP
;
A
#
# COMPACT_ATOMS: atom_id res chain seq x y z
N MET A 1 12.83 9.34 14.00
CA MET A 1 12.81 8.12 13.18
C MET A 1 11.91 8.24 11.94
N PHE A 2 10.58 8.32 12.06
CA PHE A 2 9.70 8.49 10.88
C PHE A 2 10.08 9.69 10.02
N GLN A 3 10.57 10.78 10.64
CA GLN A 3 11.13 11.91 9.93
C GLN A 3 12.32 11.50 9.04
N GLY A 4 13.32 10.81 9.58
CA GLY A 4 14.47 10.35 8.79
C GLY A 4 14.09 9.41 7.64
N VAL A 5 13.05 8.58 7.80
CA VAL A 5 12.50 7.76 6.69
C VAL A 5 11.89 8.65 5.60
N ARG A 6 11.13 9.67 5.99
CA ARG A 6 10.56 10.66 5.06
C ARG A 6 11.64 11.47 4.36
N ASP A 7 12.67 11.91 5.07
CA ASP A 7 13.78 12.68 4.53
C ASP A 7 14.58 11.85 3.52
N ALA A 8 14.86 10.58 3.83
CA ALA A 8 15.53 9.67 2.90
C ALA A 8 14.65 9.38 1.66
N PHE A 9 13.35 9.21 1.83
CA PHE A 9 12.42 9.06 0.72
C PHE A 9 12.38 10.30 -0.17
N GLN A 10 12.34 11.51 0.41
CA GLN A 10 12.40 12.77 -0.32
C GLN A 10 13.73 12.94 -1.07
N SER A 11 14.85 12.60 -0.44
CA SER A 11 16.15 12.59 -1.12
C SER A 11 16.12 11.68 -2.35
N LEU A 12 15.56 10.47 -2.22
CA LEU A 12 15.44 9.54 -3.33
C LEU A 12 14.50 10.08 -4.43
N GLN A 13 13.40 10.72 -4.07
CA GLN A 13 12.52 11.40 -5.03
C GLN A 13 13.27 12.46 -5.83
N SER A 14 14.09 13.28 -5.18
CA SER A 14 14.93 14.28 -5.84
C SER A 14 15.96 13.63 -6.78
N SER A 15 16.61 12.54 -6.36
CA SER A 15 17.56 11.81 -7.20
C SER A 15 16.92 11.27 -8.48
N PHE A 16 15.67 10.80 -8.42
CA PHE A 16 14.92 10.35 -9.60
C PHE A 16 14.50 11.48 -10.54
N GLN A 17 14.32 12.71 -10.04
CA GLN A 17 13.99 13.87 -10.90
C GLN A 17 15.18 14.34 -11.74
N SER A 18 16.40 14.09 -11.29
CA SER A 18 17.64 14.45 -12.00
C SER A 18 18.25 13.27 -12.78
N MET A 19 17.51 12.18 -12.99
CA MET A 19 18.02 10.95 -13.58
C MET A 19 17.81 10.92 -15.09
N ASP A 20 18.86 11.15 -15.88
CA ASP A 20 18.79 11.14 -17.36
C ASP A 20 19.16 9.79 -17.99
N ASP A 21 19.81 8.90 -17.23
CA ASP A 21 20.45 7.67 -17.73
C ASP A 21 19.56 6.42 -17.72
N ILE A 22 18.24 6.60 -17.61
CA ILE A 22 17.23 5.53 -17.70
C ILE A 22 16.39 5.66 -18.99
N PRO A 23 16.00 4.55 -19.63
CA PRO A 23 15.31 4.59 -20.93
C PRO A 23 13.94 5.30 -20.94
N LEU A 24 13.31 5.42 -19.77
CA LEU A 24 12.05 6.12 -19.56
C LEU A 24 12.16 6.96 -18.31
N GLN A 25 11.73 8.20 -18.38
CA GLN A 25 11.73 9.13 -17.26
C GLN A 25 10.79 8.66 -16.15
N VAL A 26 11.10 9.05 -14.92
CA VAL A 26 10.25 8.77 -13.76
C VAL A 26 9.09 9.74 -13.72
N ARG A 27 7.86 9.22 -13.76
CA ARG A 27 6.64 10.02 -13.59
C ARG A 27 6.39 10.36 -12.13
N HIS A 28 6.48 9.35 -11.25
CA HIS A 28 6.39 9.56 -9.82
C HIS A 28 6.93 8.37 -9.02
N LEU A 29 7.46 8.67 -7.84
CA LEU A 29 7.78 7.71 -6.80
C LEU A 29 6.79 7.88 -5.65
N GLN A 30 6.05 6.83 -5.34
CA GLN A 30 4.95 6.81 -4.38
C GLN A 30 5.35 6.09 -3.08
N PRO A 31 5.00 6.66 -1.91
CA PRO A 31 5.20 5.99 -0.64
C PRO A 31 4.14 4.88 -0.46
N ALA A 32 4.55 3.68 -0.05
CA ALA A 32 3.64 2.54 0.12
C ALA A 32 3.80 1.80 1.46
N SER A 33 4.54 2.35 2.40
CA SER A 33 4.89 1.68 3.66
C SER A 33 4.22 2.29 4.89
N PRO A 34 3.86 1.49 5.92
CA PRO A 34 3.46 1.98 7.24
C PRO A 34 4.46 2.98 7.86
N PHE A 35 5.75 2.85 7.54
CA PHE A 35 6.78 3.78 7.99
C PHE A 35 6.61 5.18 7.42
N LEU A 36 6.16 5.29 6.17
CA LEU A 36 5.96 6.58 5.50
C LEU A 36 4.67 7.27 5.94
N ARG A 37 3.67 6.52 6.42
CA ARG A 37 2.45 7.05 7.07
C ARG A 37 2.49 7.02 8.61
N SER A 38 3.66 6.80 9.20
CA SER A 38 3.89 6.82 10.66
C SER A 38 3.04 5.83 11.48
N THR A 39 2.56 4.74 10.87
CA THR A 39 1.71 3.72 11.51
C THR A 39 2.45 2.41 11.79
N ALA A 40 3.73 2.29 11.44
CA ALA A 40 4.52 1.09 11.71
C ALA A 40 4.67 0.85 13.23
N VAL A 41 4.55 -0.41 13.64
CA VAL A 41 4.96 -0.87 14.98
C VAL A 41 6.42 -1.29 14.90
N ILE A 42 7.25 -0.75 15.79
CA ILE A 42 8.68 -1.05 15.85
C ILE A 42 8.91 -1.83 17.14
N PRO A 43 9.28 -3.12 17.07
CA PRO A 43 9.52 -3.94 18.25
C PRO A 43 10.74 -3.45 19.05
N ASP A 44 11.87 -3.23 18.36
CA ASP A 44 13.11 -2.70 18.95
C ASP A 44 13.68 -1.59 18.04
N PRO A 45 14.08 -0.42 18.57
CA PRO A 45 14.84 0.59 17.84
C PRO A 45 16.13 0.09 17.14
N LYS A 46 16.65 -1.09 17.49
CA LYS A 46 17.78 -1.71 16.79
C LYS A 46 17.39 -2.36 15.47
N ASP A 47 16.13 -2.77 15.31
CA ASP A 47 15.63 -3.44 14.09
C ASP A 47 15.33 -2.46 12.94
N ILE A 48 15.53 -1.16 13.19
CA ILE A 48 15.28 -0.08 12.24
C ILE A 48 16.09 -0.25 10.97
N GLY A 49 17.38 -0.60 11.09
CA GLY A 49 18.26 -0.80 9.95
C GLY A 49 17.94 -2.07 9.14
N LEU A 50 17.07 -2.94 9.66
CA LEU A 50 16.65 -4.19 9.05
C LEU A 50 15.26 -4.09 8.42
N THR A 51 14.53 -3.01 8.64
CA THR A 51 13.14 -2.93 8.19
C THR A 51 13.03 -2.28 6.81
N LEU A 52 12.41 -3.02 5.88
CA LEU A 52 12.21 -2.58 4.50
C LEU A 52 11.04 -1.60 4.38
N VAL A 53 11.27 -0.50 3.67
CA VAL A 53 10.26 0.52 3.39
C VAL A 53 9.77 0.37 1.96
N ASP A 54 8.58 -0.17 1.77
CA ASP A 54 7.96 -0.32 0.45
C ASP A 54 7.65 1.04 -0.21
N ILE A 55 8.05 1.15 -1.49
CA ILE A 55 7.81 2.27 -2.38
C ILE A 55 7.47 1.76 -3.79
N ASN A 56 6.68 2.53 -4.53
CA ASN A 56 6.27 2.19 -5.89
C ASN A 56 6.74 3.26 -6.88
N LEU A 57 7.38 2.84 -7.96
CA LEU A 57 7.87 3.70 -9.03
C LEU A 57 6.94 3.59 -10.24
N GLN A 58 6.44 4.71 -10.75
CA GLN A 58 5.78 4.75 -12.06
C GLN A 58 6.66 5.53 -13.04
N LEU A 59 6.90 4.91 -14.19
CA LEU A 59 7.60 5.51 -15.31
C LEU A 59 6.62 6.23 -16.24
N GLU A 60 7.12 7.08 -17.12
CA GLU A 60 6.32 7.68 -18.18
C GLU A 60 5.69 6.63 -19.11
N SER A 61 4.56 7.00 -19.71
CA SER A 61 3.87 6.16 -20.68
C SER A 61 4.73 5.93 -21.92
N SER A 62 4.78 4.68 -22.38
CA SER A 62 5.52 4.31 -23.59
C SER A 62 4.76 3.24 -24.36
N THR A 63 4.73 3.36 -25.68
CA THR A 63 4.16 2.36 -26.58
C THR A 63 5.07 1.15 -26.78
N LYS A 64 6.31 1.21 -26.27
CA LYS A 64 7.31 0.13 -26.38
C LYS A 64 7.13 -0.97 -25.32
N TRP A 65 6.24 -0.78 -24.34
CA TRP A 65 5.95 -1.82 -23.36
C TRP A 65 5.29 -3.03 -24.05
N PRO A 66 5.70 -4.27 -23.71
CA PRO A 66 5.06 -5.47 -24.26
C PRO A 66 3.58 -5.57 -23.89
N ASP A 67 2.77 -6.17 -24.76
CA ASP A 67 1.34 -6.43 -24.48
C ASP A 67 1.09 -7.84 -23.88
N ASN A 68 1.97 -8.27 -22.98
CA ASN A 68 1.89 -9.58 -22.32
C ASN A 68 2.42 -9.46 -20.87
N LEU A 69 1.69 -10.03 -19.91
CA LEU A 69 2.04 -9.94 -18.47
C LEU A 69 3.46 -10.45 -18.18
N ASP A 70 3.86 -11.61 -18.73
CA ASP A 70 5.19 -12.20 -18.50
C ASP A 70 6.28 -11.30 -19.06
N ALA A 71 6.09 -10.79 -20.27
CA ALA A 71 7.05 -9.90 -20.93
C ALA A 71 7.15 -8.54 -20.22
N ILE A 72 6.03 -8.02 -19.69
CA ILE A 72 6.03 -6.83 -18.83
C ILE A 72 6.88 -7.08 -17.58
N GLN A 73 6.75 -8.22 -16.90
CA GLN A 73 7.58 -8.53 -15.72
C GLN A 73 9.07 -8.57 -16.06
N MET A 74 9.45 -9.19 -17.17
CA MET A 74 10.87 -9.23 -17.59
C MET A 74 11.39 -7.83 -17.93
N THR A 75 10.56 -7.00 -18.55
CA THR A 75 10.89 -5.59 -18.82
C THR A 75 11.08 -4.82 -17.51
N LYS A 76 10.21 -5.03 -16.51
CA LYS A 76 10.39 -4.44 -15.17
C LYS A 76 11.70 -4.87 -14.53
N VAL A 77 12.10 -6.14 -14.61
CA VAL A 77 13.39 -6.61 -14.08
C VAL A 77 14.56 -5.85 -14.71
N ALA A 78 14.55 -5.68 -16.04
CA ALA A 78 15.58 -4.92 -16.73
C ALA A 78 15.63 -3.45 -16.28
N PHE A 79 14.47 -2.80 -16.11
CA PHE A 79 14.41 -1.44 -15.56
C PHE A 79 14.92 -1.39 -14.12
N LEU A 80 14.51 -2.31 -13.24
CA LEU A 80 14.95 -2.35 -11.85
C LEU A 80 16.48 -2.50 -11.74
N LEU A 81 17.09 -3.35 -12.57
CA LEU A 81 18.56 -3.49 -12.65
C LEU A 81 19.20 -2.16 -13.04
N ARG A 82 18.76 -1.57 -14.15
CA ARG A 82 19.35 -0.31 -14.65
C ARG A 82 19.18 0.84 -13.66
N ILE A 83 18.02 0.96 -13.03
CA ILE A 83 17.76 1.97 -12.00
C ILE A 83 18.70 1.78 -10.80
N GLY A 84 18.87 0.53 -10.34
CA GLY A 84 19.80 0.23 -9.25
C GLY A 84 21.23 0.66 -9.56
N GLU A 85 21.72 0.38 -10.77
CA GLU A 85 23.04 0.81 -11.25
C GLU A 85 23.18 2.33 -11.21
N VAL A 86 22.25 3.06 -11.82
CA VAL A 86 22.32 4.54 -11.90
C VAL A 86 22.25 5.18 -10.51
N LEU A 87 21.38 4.68 -9.62
CA LEU A 87 21.30 5.18 -8.24
C LEU A 87 22.62 4.98 -7.47
N LYS A 88 23.32 3.86 -7.74
CA LYS A 88 24.60 3.56 -7.10
C LYS A 88 25.72 4.43 -7.66
N ASP A 89 25.75 4.62 -8.98
CA ASP A 89 26.76 5.43 -9.66
C ASP A 89 26.64 6.92 -9.27
N ASN A 90 25.41 7.40 -9.04
CA ASN A 90 25.15 8.75 -8.53
C ASN A 90 25.49 8.94 -7.03
N GLY A 91 25.82 7.87 -6.31
CA GLY A 91 26.13 7.91 -4.88
C GLY A 91 24.91 8.10 -3.96
N ASP A 92 23.69 7.93 -4.48
CA ASP A 92 22.45 8.04 -3.70
C ASP A 92 22.23 6.81 -2.79
N VAL A 93 22.70 5.65 -3.26
CA VAL A 93 22.59 4.36 -2.56
C VAL A 93 23.95 3.72 -2.38
N THR A 94 24.18 3.11 -1.22
CA THR A 94 25.42 2.39 -0.93
C THR A 94 25.47 1.03 -1.63
N SER A 95 24.31 0.40 -1.81
CA SER A 95 24.17 -0.89 -2.48
C SER A 95 22.73 -1.11 -2.92
N PHE A 96 22.55 -2.00 -3.90
CA PHE A 96 21.25 -2.44 -4.35
C PHE A 96 21.27 -3.93 -4.70
N LYS A 97 20.09 -4.56 -4.69
CA LYS A 97 19.86 -5.93 -5.13
C LYS A 97 18.51 -6.03 -5.81
N VAL A 98 18.45 -6.69 -6.96
CA VAL A 98 17.18 -7.08 -7.56
C VAL A 98 16.80 -8.46 -7.03
N GLY A 99 15.63 -8.55 -6.42
CA GLY A 99 15.07 -9.78 -5.89
C GLY A 99 13.85 -10.23 -6.70
N LEU A 100 13.58 -11.53 -6.65
CA LEU A 100 12.37 -12.13 -7.20
C LEU A 100 11.35 -12.37 -6.08
N GLU A 101 10.07 -12.28 -6.42
CA GLU A 101 8.95 -12.63 -5.56
C GLU A 101 7.88 -13.36 -6.38
N ASN A 102 7.00 -14.09 -5.70
CA ASN A 102 5.86 -14.77 -6.34
C ASN A 102 6.25 -15.68 -7.52
N GLU A 103 7.39 -16.37 -7.47
CA GLU A 103 7.93 -17.15 -8.60
C GLU A 103 6.92 -18.15 -9.19
N ASN A 104 6.06 -18.72 -8.33
CA ASN A 104 5.04 -19.69 -8.73
C ASN A 104 3.72 -19.05 -9.22
N ARG A 105 3.55 -17.73 -9.12
CA ARG A 105 2.31 -17.02 -9.47
C ARG A 105 2.54 -16.09 -10.66
N ARG A 106 2.19 -16.56 -11.85
CA ARG A 106 2.55 -15.87 -13.10
C ARG A 106 1.83 -14.54 -13.33
N LEU A 107 0.66 -14.35 -12.72
CA LEU A 107 -0.22 -13.21 -12.97
C LEU A 107 0.07 -11.97 -12.10
N VAL A 108 0.96 -12.11 -11.10
CA VAL A 108 1.29 -11.04 -10.15
C VAL A 108 2.71 -10.50 -10.37
N ASN A 109 3.07 -9.43 -9.65
CA ASN A 109 4.40 -8.85 -9.70
C ASN A 109 5.48 -9.87 -9.32
N ARG A 110 6.58 -9.89 -10.07
CA ARG A 110 7.64 -10.92 -9.93
C ARG A 110 8.97 -10.43 -9.37
N ALA A 111 9.18 -9.12 -9.29
CA ALA A 111 10.48 -8.59 -8.94
C ALA A 111 10.38 -7.26 -8.21
N PHE A 112 11.41 -6.99 -7.42
CA PHE A 112 11.60 -5.74 -6.69
C PHE A 112 13.08 -5.36 -6.70
N LEU A 113 13.34 -4.09 -6.42
CA LEU A 113 14.68 -3.56 -6.17
C LEU A 113 14.79 -3.18 -4.69
N ASP A 114 15.63 -3.90 -3.95
CA ASP A 114 16.03 -3.51 -2.61
C ASP A 114 17.24 -2.56 -2.73
N ILE A 115 17.13 -1.38 -2.13
CA ILE A 115 18.19 -0.35 -2.10
C ILE A 115 18.52 0.02 -0.67
N VAL A 116 19.82 0.10 -0.37
CA VAL A 116 20.33 0.66 0.89
C VAL A 116 20.70 2.11 0.62
N HIS A 117 19.88 3.05 1.07
CA HIS A 117 20.14 4.47 0.94
C HIS A 117 21.36 4.88 1.78
N LYS A 118 22.06 5.96 1.40
CA LYS A 118 23.24 6.49 2.13
C LYS A 118 23.02 6.77 3.62
N THR A 119 21.77 6.94 4.06
CA THR A 119 21.41 7.09 5.49
C THR A 119 21.27 5.76 6.24
N GLY A 120 21.42 4.62 5.57
CA GLY A 120 21.22 3.27 6.11
C GLY A 120 19.78 2.77 6.06
N ILE A 121 18.83 3.57 5.56
CA ILE A 121 17.43 3.15 5.38
C ILE A 121 17.33 2.24 4.16
N GLN A 122 16.60 1.13 4.30
CA GLN A 122 16.39 0.19 3.21
C GLN A 122 15.01 0.40 2.58
N PHE A 123 14.94 0.57 1.27
CA PHE A 123 13.69 0.64 0.53
C PHE A 123 13.53 -0.58 -0.37
N ARG A 124 12.29 -1.08 -0.48
CA ARG A 124 11.89 -2.06 -1.47
C ARG A 124 11.04 -1.39 -2.52
N MET A 125 11.55 -1.31 -3.75
CA MET A 125 10.91 -0.62 -4.85
C MET A 125 10.30 -1.61 -5.84
N ARG A 126 9.04 -1.37 -6.24
CA ARG A 126 8.37 -2.08 -7.33
C ARG A 126 7.95 -1.11 -8.43
N ILE A 127 7.93 -1.56 -9.68
CA ILE A 127 7.45 -0.74 -10.79
C ILE A 127 5.94 -0.92 -10.94
N HIS A 128 5.20 0.18 -10.90
CA HIS A 128 3.78 0.24 -11.25
C HIS A 128 3.62 0.42 -12.76
N HIS A 129 2.87 -0.47 -13.41
CA HIS A 129 2.55 -0.33 -14.84
C HIS A 129 1.06 -0.58 -15.12
N GLU A 130 0.35 0.47 -15.50
CA GLU A 130 -1.12 0.49 -15.65
C GLU A 130 -1.66 -0.58 -16.62
N ARG A 131 -0.86 -0.98 -17.62
CA ARG A 131 -1.27 -2.00 -18.61
C ARG A 131 -1.57 -3.36 -17.99
N GLU A 132 -0.93 -3.70 -16.86
CA GLU A 132 -1.16 -4.97 -16.17
C GLU A 132 -2.62 -5.11 -15.72
N ALA A 133 -3.20 -4.05 -15.13
CA ALA A 133 -4.62 -4.05 -14.76
C ALA A 133 -5.52 -4.23 -15.98
N THR A 134 -5.25 -3.53 -17.09
CA THR A 134 -6.04 -3.68 -18.31
C THR A 134 -6.00 -5.11 -18.85
N LEU A 135 -4.82 -5.76 -18.83
CA LEU A 135 -4.66 -7.13 -19.29
C LEU A 135 -5.37 -8.14 -18.39
N LEU A 136 -5.32 -7.95 -17.07
CA LEU A 136 -6.04 -8.78 -16.10
C LEU A 136 -7.56 -8.62 -16.23
N GLU A 137 -8.04 -7.39 -16.39
CA GLU A 137 -9.47 -7.10 -16.61
C GLU A 137 -9.97 -7.65 -17.95
N ARG A 138 -9.15 -7.62 -19.00
CA ARG A 138 -9.44 -8.27 -20.29
C ARG A 138 -9.61 -9.77 -20.11
N LYS A 139 -8.68 -10.43 -19.41
CA LYS A 139 -8.75 -11.87 -19.10
C LYS A 139 -10.02 -12.24 -18.35
N LEU A 140 -10.49 -11.44 -17.39
CA LEU A 140 -11.74 -11.72 -16.68
C LEU A 140 -12.99 -11.71 -17.58
N LYS A 141 -12.96 -10.95 -18.67
CA LYS A 141 -14.06 -10.83 -19.63
C LYS A 141 -14.02 -11.92 -20.72
N GLU A 142 -12.94 -12.68 -20.82
CA GLU A 142 -12.80 -13.74 -21.81
C GLU A 142 -13.73 -14.93 -21.50
N SER A 143 -14.42 -15.40 -22.53
CA SER A 143 -15.28 -16.59 -22.47
C SER A 143 -14.45 -17.87 -22.56
N GLY A 144 -14.91 -18.96 -21.94
CA GLY A 144 -14.26 -20.28 -22.03
C GLY A 144 -13.12 -20.53 -21.04
N LEU A 145 -12.81 -19.58 -20.15
CA LEU A 145 -11.86 -19.79 -19.06
C LEU A 145 -12.46 -20.64 -17.93
N SER A 146 -11.66 -21.53 -17.34
CA SER A 146 -12.09 -22.32 -16.19
C SER A 146 -12.42 -21.42 -14.98
N PRO A 147 -13.34 -21.84 -14.10
CA PRO A 147 -13.68 -21.07 -12.89
C PRO A 147 -12.45 -20.76 -12.02
N GLN A 148 -11.59 -21.74 -11.80
CA GLN A 148 -10.36 -21.59 -11.02
C GLN A 148 -9.40 -20.56 -11.62
N TYR A 149 -9.23 -20.57 -12.95
CA TYR A 149 -8.37 -19.57 -13.61
C TYR A 149 -8.94 -18.16 -13.50
N LYS A 150 -10.27 -18.00 -13.56
CA LYS A 150 -10.92 -16.70 -13.34
C LYS A 150 -10.71 -16.20 -11.92
N GLU A 151 -10.77 -17.09 -10.92
CA GLU A 151 -10.46 -16.77 -9.53
C GLU A 151 -8.99 -16.32 -9.38
N ASP A 152 -8.04 -17.04 -9.98
CA ASP A 152 -6.62 -16.67 -9.97
C ASP A 152 -6.35 -15.29 -10.59
N VAL A 153 -7.01 -14.99 -11.72
CA VAL A 153 -6.93 -13.66 -12.37
C VAL A 153 -7.56 -12.58 -11.48
N GLY A 154 -8.69 -12.88 -10.85
CA GLY A 154 -9.36 -11.99 -9.90
C GLY A 154 -8.47 -11.66 -8.70
N ALA A 155 -7.85 -12.69 -8.11
CA ALA A 155 -6.88 -12.54 -7.02
C ALA A 155 -5.66 -11.72 -7.44
N ALA A 156 -5.14 -11.96 -8.66
CA ALA A 156 -4.02 -11.17 -9.18
C ALA A 156 -4.38 -9.70 -9.40
N LEU A 157 -5.58 -9.40 -9.91
CA LEU A 157 -6.07 -8.03 -10.07
C LEU A 157 -6.26 -7.33 -8.71
N PHE A 158 -6.74 -8.07 -7.70
CA PHE A 158 -6.83 -7.56 -6.33
C PHE A 158 -5.46 -7.20 -5.78
N GLU A 159 -4.47 -8.09 -5.89
CA GLU A 159 -3.10 -7.83 -5.39
C GLU A 159 -2.43 -6.66 -6.12
N TYR A 160 -2.63 -6.55 -7.43
CA TYR A 160 -2.19 -5.39 -8.21
C TYR A 160 -2.79 -4.10 -7.66
N LYS A 161 -4.12 -4.05 -7.52
CA LYS A 161 -4.82 -2.85 -7.05
C LYS A 161 -4.43 -2.51 -5.62
N LYS A 162 -4.30 -3.50 -4.74
CA LYS A 162 -3.83 -3.34 -3.37
C LYS A 162 -2.45 -2.66 -3.36
N THR A 163 -1.47 -3.28 -4.01
CA THR A 163 -0.06 -2.86 -3.98
C THR A 163 0.15 -1.50 -4.63
N PHE A 164 -0.38 -1.28 -5.83
CA PHE A 164 -0.02 -0.13 -6.65
C PHE A 164 -1.01 1.03 -6.58
N ILE A 165 -2.27 0.79 -6.20
CA ILE A 165 -3.30 1.83 -6.16
C ILE A 165 -3.71 2.16 -4.73
N HIS A 166 -4.13 1.15 -3.96
CA HIS A 166 -4.77 1.37 -2.67
C HIS A 166 -3.76 1.69 -1.56
N THR A 167 -2.63 0.99 -1.49
CA THR A 167 -1.63 1.25 -0.45
C THR A 167 -0.98 2.63 -0.57
N PRO A 168 -0.59 3.13 -1.76
CA PRO A 168 -0.15 4.51 -1.93
C PRO A 168 -1.23 5.54 -1.56
N ARG A 169 -2.47 5.31 -1.99
CA ARG A 169 -3.60 6.20 -1.65
C ARG A 169 -3.86 6.25 -0.15
N LEU A 170 -3.87 5.09 0.53
CA LEU A 170 -4.01 5.03 1.98
C LEU A 170 -2.87 5.77 2.67
N THR A 171 -1.65 5.62 2.18
CA THR A 171 -0.47 6.33 2.73
C THR A 171 -0.65 7.84 2.67
N GLN A 172 -1.07 8.39 1.53
CA GLN A 172 -1.35 9.82 1.39
C GLN A 172 -2.49 10.30 2.30
N VAL A 173 -3.59 9.54 2.36
CA VAL A 173 -4.74 9.91 3.20
C VAL A 173 -4.37 9.89 4.68
N VAL A 174 -3.71 8.84 5.16
CA VAL A 174 -3.29 8.73 6.57
C VAL A 174 -2.27 9.83 6.92
N GLN A 175 -1.32 10.14 6.04
CA GLN A 175 -0.41 11.27 6.26
C GLN A 175 -1.18 12.60 6.44
N THR A 176 -2.16 12.85 5.57
CA THR A 176 -3.00 14.06 5.64
C THR A 176 -3.81 14.11 6.92
N LEU A 177 -4.45 12.99 7.29
CA LEU A 177 -5.23 12.87 8.51
C LEU A 177 -4.37 12.96 9.78
N SER A 178 -3.15 12.44 9.78
CA SER A 178 -2.24 12.53 10.93
C SER A 178 -1.74 13.96 11.17
N ASN A 179 -1.64 14.79 10.13
CA ASN A 179 -1.38 16.22 10.31
C ASN A 179 -2.57 16.95 10.96
N ARG A 180 -3.80 16.53 10.64
CA ARG A 180 -5.03 17.06 11.24
C ARG A 180 -5.28 16.52 12.66
N TYR A 181 -4.95 15.25 12.89
CA TYR A 181 -5.20 14.51 14.12
C TYR A 181 -3.88 13.93 14.66
N PRO A 182 -3.13 14.69 15.48
CA PRO A 182 -1.80 14.27 15.94
C PRO A 182 -1.75 12.94 16.69
N LEU A 183 -2.88 12.52 17.29
CA LEU A 183 -3.01 11.28 18.04
C LEU A 183 -3.39 10.06 17.19
N LEU A 184 -3.73 10.24 15.90
CA LEU A 184 -4.13 9.14 15.01
C LEU A 184 -3.04 8.08 14.88
N SER A 185 -1.84 8.47 14.43
CA SER A 185 -0.73 7.54 14.25
C SER A 185 -0.34 6.82 15.56
N PRO A 186 -0.23 7.50 16.73
CA PRO A 186 -0.10 6.82 18.03
C PRO A 186 -1.21 5.80 18.32
N THR A 187 -2.48 6.14 18.09
CA THR A 187 -3.62 5.24 18.33
C THR A 187 -3.56 4.02 17.43
N VAL A 188 -3.23 4.19 16.14
CA VAL A 188 -3.04 3.07 15.20
C VAL A 188 -1.96 2.11 15.72
N ARG A 189 -0.80 2.62 16.15
CA ARG A 189 0.29 1.78 16.65
C ARG A 189 -0.12 1.01 17.91
N LEU A 190 -0.87 1.64 18.80
CA LEU A 190 -1.41 0.98 19.99
C LEU A 190 -2.44 -0.10 19.63
N MET A 191 -3.31 0.15 18.64
CA MET A 191 -4.23 -0.85 18.11
C MET A 191 -3.49 -2.03 17.50
N LYS A 192 -2.50 -1.80 16.64
CA LYS A 192 -1.68 -2.87 16.05
C LYS A 192 -0.95 -3.68 17.12
N HIS A 193 -0.39 -3.01 18.13
CA HIS A 193 0.23 -3.70 19.27
C HIS A 193 -0.78 -4.58 20.01
N TRP A 194 -1.99 -4.08 20.28
CA TRP A 194 -3.05 -4.87 20.90
C TRP A 194 -3.45 -6.09 20.05
N PHE A 195 -3.69 -5.92 18.74
CA PHE A 195 -3.98 -7.03 17.82
C PHE A 195 -2.85 -8.07 17.80
N ASN A 196 -1.58 -7.64 17.84
CA ASN A 196 -0.44 -8.53 17.94
C ASN A 196 -0.41 -9.30 19.27
N SER A 197 -0.69 -8.63 20.39
CA SER A 197 -0.78 -9.27 21.72
C SER A 197 -1.94 -10.25 21.85
N GLN A 198 -2.96 -10.15 20.98
CA GLN A 198 -4.03 -11.14 20.84
C GLN A 198 -3.75 -12.22 19.79
N LEU A 199 -2.55 -12.24 19.18
CA LEU A 199 -2.15 -13.15 18.10
C LEU A 199 -3.03 -13.05 16.84
N LEU A 200 -3.61 -11.88 16.58
CA LEU A 200 -4.52 -11.66 15.45
C LEU A 200 -3.86 -10.99 14.24
N LEU A 201 -2.67 -10.38 14.41
CA LEU A 201 -2.04 -9.57 13.36
C LEU A 201 -1.61 -10.40 12.13
N SER A 202 -1.49 -11.73 12.24
CA SER A 202 -1.26 -12.64 11.11
C SER A 202 -2.51 -12.94 10.30
N HIS A 203 -3.71 -12.66 10.84
CA HIS A 203 -5.00 -12.99 10.23
C HIS A 203 -5.73 -11.76 9.66
N VAL A 204 -5.33 -10.56 10.07
CA VAL A 204 -5.90 -9.30 9.57
C VAL A 204 -4.81 -8.42 8.98
N SER A 205 -5.15 -7.65 7.96
CA SER A 205 -4.19 -6.71 7.37
C SER A 205 -3.95 -5.51 8.29
N GLU A 206 -2.75 -4.94 8.22
CA GLU A 206 -2.45 -3.70 8.93
C GLU A 206 -3.33 -2.54 8.44
N GLU A 207 -3.66 -2.50 7.15
CA GLU A 207 -4.57 -1.50 6.58
C GLU A 207 -5.97 -1.55 7.19
N PHE A 208 -6.47 -2.74 7.53
CA PHE A 208 -7.76 -2.87 8.22
C PHE A 208 -7.72 -2.22 9.61
N ILE A 209 -6.66 -2.47 10.38
CA ILE A 209 -6.47 -1.88 11.72
C ILE A 209 -6.31 -0.36 11.61
N GLU A 210 -5.58 0.11 10.60
CA GLU A 210 -5.45 1.54 10.29
C GLU A 210 -6.80 2.19 10.02
N LEU A 211 -7.63 1.57 9.17
CA LEU A 211 -8.97 2.08 8.85
C LEU A 211 -9.90 2.09 10.07
N LEU A 212 -9.86 1.07 10.93
CA LEU A 212 -10.61 1.07 12.20
C LEU A 212 -10.26 2.27 13.08
N ALA A 213 -8.97 2.56 13.23
CA ALA A 213 -8.52 3.70 14.00
C ALA A 213 -8.91 5.02 13.30
N VAL A 214 -8.72 5.13 11.99
CA VAL A 214 -9.12 6.32 11.20
C VAL A 214 -10.61 6.62 11.39
N ASN A 215 -11.49 5.60 11.36
CA ASN A 215 -12.93 5.76 11.53
C ASN A 215 -13.26 6.56 12.81
N VAL A 216 -12.61 6.26 13.92
CA VAL A 216 -12.84 6.94 15.21
C VAL A 216 -12.51 8.44 15.17
N TYR A 217 -11.58 8.85 14.30
CA TYR A 217 -11.18 10.25 14.16
C TYR A 217 -12.00 11.02 13.13
N VAL A 218 -12.49 10.35 12.07
CA VAL A 218 -13.25 10.99 10.98
C VAL A 218 -14.76 10.95 11.22
N SER A 219 -15.27 9.84 11.72
CA SER A 219 -16.69 9.61 12.02
C SER A 219 -16.95 9.88 13.49
N THR A 220 -16.85 11.15 13.89
CA THR A 220 -16.83 11.48 15.32
C THR A 220 -18.19 11.36 16.00
N HIS A 221 -19.31 11.44 15.26
CA HIS A 221 -20.66 11.42 15.85
C HIS A 221 -20.93 10.13 16.66
N PRO A 222 -21.51 10.23 17.88
CA PRO A 222 -22.01 11.43 18.57
C PRO A 222 -20.97 12.20 19.40
N TRP A 223 -19.70 11.79 19.38
CA TRP A 223 -18.62 12.38 20.15
C TRP A 223 -17.81 13.44 19.38
N ALA A 224 -16.90 14.13 20.07
CA ALA A 224 -15.82 14.90 19.45
C ALA A 224 -14.64 13.98 19.07
N SER A 225 -13.75 14.43 18.18
CA SER A 225 -12.53 13.68 17.83
C SER A 225 -11.68 13.36 19.09
N PRO A 226 -11.06 12.18 19.19
CA PRO A 226 -10.29 11.81 20.38
C PRO A 226 -9.16 12.80 20.71
N SER A 227 -9.18 13.32 21.94
CA SER A 227 -8.16 14.24 22.47
C SER A 227 -7.07 13.56 23.31
N SER A 228 -7.17 12.24 23.52
CA SER A 228 -6.15 11.44 24.18
C SER A 228 -5.93 10.10 23.45
N LEU A 229 -4.72 9.55 23.58
CA LEU A 229 -4.35 8.25 23.00
C LEU A 229 -5.31 7.15 23.47
N MET A 230 -5.58 7.10 24.78
CA MET A 230 -6.44 6.07 25.39
C MET A 230 -7.89 6.23 24.93
N THR A 231 -8.38 7.45 24.76
CA THR A 231 -9.73 7.67 24.19
C THR A 231 -9.83 7.13 22.77
N GLY A 232 -8.83 7.39 21.92
CA GLY A 232 -8.80 6.85 20.56
C GLY A 232 -8.79 5.31 20.56
N PHE A 233 -7.94 4.72 21.41
CA PHE A 233 -7.83 3.27 21.56
C PHE A 233 -9.12 2.61 22.05
N TYR A 234 -9.69 3.08 23.16
CA TYR A 234 -10.92 2.49 23.70
C TYR A 234 -12.11 2.68 22.78
N ARG A 235 -12.20 3.78 22.05
CA ARG A 235 -13.27 3.97 21.07
C ARG A 235 -13.12 3.05 19.85
N ALA A 236 -11.90 2.78 19.40
CA ALA A 236 -11.66 1.80 18.34
C ALA A 236 -12.03 0.38 18.78
N LEU A 237 -11.72 0.01 20.03
CA LEU A 237 -12.17 -1.25 20.61
C LEU A 237 -13.69 -1.31 20.79
N ALA A 238 -14.31 -0.22 21.25
CA ALA A 238 -15.76 -0.14 21.40
C ALA A 238 -16.50 -0.21 20.05
N LEU A 239 -15.92 0.37 18.99
CA LEU A 239 -16.40 0.19 17.62
C LEU A 239 -16.35 -1.28 17.25
N LEU A 240 -15.19 -1.93 17.38
CA LEU A 240 -15.02 -3.34 17.04
C LEU A 240 -15.96 -4.26 17.84
N SER A 241 -16.19 -3.96 19.12
CA SER A 241 -17.04 -4.79 19.98
C SER A 241 -18.53 -4.66 19.69
N LYS A 242 -18.96 -3.53 19.14
CA LYS A 242 -20.38 -3.22 18.86
C LYS A 242 -20.75 -3.37 17.39
N TRP A 243 -19.76 -3.38 16.50
CA TRP A 243 -19.98 -3.44 15.06
C TRP A 243 -20.50 -4.81 14.64
N ASN A 244 -21.75 -4.83 14.19
CA ASN A 244 -22.34 -6.00 13.55
C ASN A 244 -21.95 -6.03 12.06
N TRP A 245 -20.75 -6.53 11.77
CA TRP A 245 -20.19 -6.61 10.41
C TRP A 245 -21.01 -7.50 9.46
N GLN A 246 -21.89 -8.36 9.96
CA GLN A 246 -22.82 -9.13 9.13
C GLN A 246 -23.90 -8.24 8.52
N GLN A 247 -24.42 -7.29 9.29
CA GLN A 247 -25.57 -6.47 8.89
C GLN A 247 -25.17 -5.09 8.37
N GLU A 248 -24.04 -4.55 8.82
CA GLU A 248 -23.65 -3.16 8.52
C GLU A 248 -22.24 -3.06 7.96
N PRO A 249 -22.02 -2.38 6.82
CA PRO A 249 -20.70 -2.05 6.35
C PRO A 249 -20.06 -0.93 7.18
N LEU A 250 -18.74 -0.98 7.36
CA LEU A 250 -18.00 0.16 7.89
C LEU A 250 -17.63 1.11 6.74
N ILE A 251 -18.32 2.24 6.64
CA ILE A 251 -18.10 3.25 5.60
C ILE A 251 -17.34 4.44 6.21
N LEU A 252 -16.25 4.85 5.55
CA LEU A 252 -15.40 5.94 6.00
C LEU A 252 -15.40 7.08 4.97
N ASP A 253 -15.84 8.27 5.38
CA ASP A 253 -15.63 9.48 4.59
C ASP A 253 -14.27 10.10 4.92
N MET A 254 -13.40 10.11 3.92
CA MET A 254 -12.05 10.67 4.01
C MET A 254 -11.92 11.97 3.18
N GLY A 255 -13.04 12.66 2.93
CA GLY A 255 -13.07 14.02 2.36
C GLY A 255 -13.65 14.09 0.95
N GLY A 256 -14.66 13.28 0.62
CA GLY A 256 -15.26 13.32 -0.71
C GLY A 256 -16.31 12.24 -0.99
N LEU A 257 -16.87 11.63 0.05
CA LEU A 257 -17.90 10.62 -0.12
C LEU A 257 -19.25 11.28 -0.43
N THR A 258 -19.84 10.97 -1.58
CA THR A 258 -21.17 11.45 -1.97
C THR A 258 -22.27 10.51 -1.47
N THR A 259 -23.52 11.00 -1.47
CA THR A 259 -24.69 10.17 -1.17
C THR A 259 -24.86 9.01 -2.15
N GLU A 260 -24.47 9.21 -3.40
CA GLU A 260 -24.48 8.21 -4.47
C GLU A 260 -23.42 7.14 -4.20
N ASP A 261 -22.23 7.53 -3.75
CA ASP A 261 -21.18 6.57 -3.37
C ASP A 261 -21.61 5.69 -2.20
N VAL A 262 -22.23 6.28 -1.16
CA VAL A 262 -22.75 5.52 0.00
C VAL A 262 -23.75 4.46 -0.46
N LYS A 263 -24.74 4.85 -1.27
CA LYS A 263 -25.74 3.91 -1.82
C LYS A 263 -25.10 2.81 -2.65
N ALA A 264 -24.09 3.14 -3.45
CA ALA A 264 -23.37 2.15 -4.25
C ALA A 264 -22.61 1.15 -3.37
N ILE A 265 -21.97 1.63 -2.29
CA ILE A 265 -21.28 0.78 -1.30
C ILE A 265 -22.27 -0.14 -0.59
N GLU A 266 -23.39 0.37 -0.13
CA GLU A 266 -24.45 -0.42 0.54
C GLU A 266 -25.04 -1.48 -0.40
N THR A 267 -25.35 -1.10 -1.63
CA THR A 267 -25.84 -2.04 -2.66
C THR A 267 -24.84 -3.16 -2.90
N ARG A 268 -23.55 -2.82 -3.00
CA ARG A 268 -22.48 -3.81 -3.16
C ARG A 268 -22.34 -4.70 -1.93
N PHE A 269 -22.46 -4.15 -0.72
CA PHE A 269 -22.42 -4.92 0.52
C PHE A 269 -23.54 -5.95 0.59
N LEU A 270 -24.78 -5.54 0.30
CA LEU A 270 -25.93 -6.45 0.24
C LEU A 270 -25.77 -7.53 -0.83
N ALA A 271 -25.24 -7.18 -2.00
CA ALA A 271 -24.94 -8.15 -3.05
C ALA A 271 -23.93 -9.20 -2.59
N TRP A 272 -22.90 -8.80 -1.83
CA TRP A 272 -21.94 -9.74 -1.25
C TRP A 272 -22.55 -10.60 -0.13
N ARG A 273 -23.41 -10.05 0.72
CA ARG A 273 -24.14 -10.82 1.75
C ARG A 273 -25.10 -11.85 1.15
N ASN A 274 -25.62 -11.61 -0.05
CA ASN A 274 -26.40 -12.64 -0.75
C ASN A 274 -25.54 -13.81 -1.26
N ILE A 275 -24.24 -13.58 -1.49
CA ILE A 275 -23.28 -14.61 -1.92
C ILE A 275 -22.67 -15.32 -0.70
N ASP A 276 -22.36 -14.56 0.35
CA ASP A 276 -21.73 -14.99 1.59
C ASP A 276 -22.50 -14.39 2.81
N PRO A 277 -23.57 -15.07 3.28
CA PRO A 277 -24.53 -14.56 4.25
C PRO A 277 -23.97 -14.35 5.67
#